data_AF-A0AA91GEF9-F1
#
_entry.id   AF-A0AA91GEF9-F1
#
_cell.length_a   1.000
_cell.length_b   1.000
_cell.length_c   1.000
_cell.angle_alpha   90.00
_cell.angle_beta   90.00
_cell.angle_gamma   90.00
#
_symmetry.space_group_name_H-M   'P 1'
#
loop_
_entity.id
_entity.type
_entity.pdbx_description
1 polymer ?
#
loop_
_entity_poly.entity_id
_entity_poly.type
_entity_poly.pdbx_seq_one_letter_code
_entity_poly.pdbx_strand_id
1 'polypeptide(L)'
;MKPYFKVLFVVVVATATGLVANSQAVTGQNVEKKNLLLTQAQVQVQPVAISVALPELADVSLKGGKSLSGRVTAIDSSAQTLSMQRSDKTLPVPLKEVEKVVFRNGATAYRSNGQQIIRGERDRPKGQPVTWNNLPLGTFTIKNATQGLAVVNLVPPVVSPERLLGIQSVAKDRQYVVDEMQFNLQQKTMSIRATPY
;
A
#
# COMPACT_ATOMS: atom_id res chain seq x y z
N MET A 1 -13.22 55.85 -18.58
CA MET A 1 -11.74 55.71 -18.60
C MET A 1 -11.37 54.72 -19.70
N LYS A 2 -10.33 55.05 -20.47
CA LYS A 2 -9.90 54.44 -21.75
C LYS A 2 -8.95 53.24 -21.51
N PRO A 3 -8.81 52.31 -22.48
CA PRO A 3 -7.87 51.19 -22.40
C PRO A 3 -6.44 51.65 -22.73
N TYR A 4 -5.43 51.03 -22.12
CA TYR A 4 -4.03 51.27 -22.49
C TYR A 4 -3.39 50.03 -23.13
N PHE A 5 -2.82 50.32 -24.29
CA PHE A 5 -2.09 49.48 -25.23
C PHE A 5 -0.82 48.86 -24.63
N LYS A 6 -0.55 47.61 -25.02
CA LYS A 6 0.77 46.96 -24.94
C LYS A 6 1.60 47.38 -26.14
N VAL A 7 2.75 48.03 -25.91
CA VAL A 7 3.95 47.93 -26.75
C VAL A 7 5.16 48.24 -25.85
N LEU A 8 6.20 47.41 -25.91
CA LEU A 8 7.64 47.77 -25.91
C LEU A 8 8.45 46.48 -25.69
N PHE A 9 9.64 46.26 -26.24
CA PHE A 9 10.39 46.69 -27.43
C PHE A 9 11.66 45.80 -27.34
N VAL A 10 12.15 45.24 -28.46
CA VAL A 10 13.43 44.51 -28.48
C VAL A 10 14.56 45.52 -28.70
N VAL A 11 15.63 45.44 -27.91
CA VAL A 11 16.92 46.09 -28.22
C VAL A 11 18.07 45.10 -28.00
N VAL A 12 18.87 44.96 -29.05
CA VAL A 12 20.13 44.22 -29.15
C VAL A 12 21.30 45.20 -28.94
N VAL A 13 22.45 44.70 -28.46
CA VAL A 13 23.83 44.95 -28.99
C VAL A 13 24.92 45.03 -27.89
N ALA A 14 25.85 44.06 -28.00
CA ALA A 14 27.32 44.05 -27.85
C ALA A 14 28.07 44.96 -26.85
N THR A 15 29.12 44.40 -26.23
CA THR A 15 30.54 44.57 -26.65
C THR A 15 31.52 43.80 -25.75
N ALA A 16 32.59 43.29 -26.37
CA ALA A 16 33.73 42.64 -25.73
C ALA A 16 34.72 43.68 -25.18
N THR A 17 35.50 43.31 -24.15
CA THR A 17 36.96 43.52 -24.04
C THR A 17 37.47 43.02 -22.69
N GLY A 18 38.66 42.42 -22.68
CA GLY A 18 39.42 42.20 -21.45
C GLY A 18 40.21 40.89 -21.39
N LEU A 19 41.19 40.70 -22.29
CA LEU A 19 42.31 39.79 -22.06
C LEU A 19 43.38 40.53 -21.26
N VAL A 20 43.75 40.00 -20.09
CA VAL A 20 45.09 40.22 -19.51
C VAL A 20 45.58 38.86 -19.02
N ALA A 21 46.62 38.37 -19.67
CA ALA A 21 47.37 37.18 -19.29
C ALA A 21 48.42 37.52 -18.22
N ASN A 22 49.08 36.46 -17.72
CA ASN A 22 50.32 36.42 -16.91
C ASN A 22 50.02 36.21 -15.39
N SER A 23 50.41 35.14 -14.69
CA SER A 23 51.35 34.06 -14.99
C SER A 23 51.24 32.91 -13.96
N GLN A 24 51.86 31.79 -14.35
CA GLN A 24 52.51 30.72 -13.56
C GLN A 24 51.65 29.58 -12.99
N ALA A 25 51.98 28.42 -13.54
CA ALA A 25 51.47 27.10 -13.23
C ALA A 25 51.83 26.67 -11.81
N VAL A 26 50.85 26.14 -11.09
CA VAL A 26 51.07 25.09 -10.11
C VAL A 26 50.27 23.89 -10.59
N THR A 27 51.01 22.83 -10.91
CA THR A 27 50.55 21.54 -11.41
C THR A 27 49.62 20.91 -10.37
N GLY A 28 48.31 20.99 -10.63
CA GLY A 28 47.30 20.19 -9.95
C GLY A 28 46.44 19.55 -11.00
N GLN A 29 46.50 18.22 -11.11
CA GLN A 29 45.63 17.43 -11.98
C GLN A 29 44.17 17.79 -11.67
N ASN A 30 43.59 18.63 -12.52
CA ASN A 30 42.18 18.97 -12.46
C ASN A 30 41.44 17.86 -13.20
N VAL A 31 41.07 16.82 -12.46
CA VAL A 31 40.18 15.77 -12.94
C VAL A 31 38.91 16.47 -13.40
N GLU A 32 38.67 16.41 -14.70
CA GLU A 32 37.50 16.91 -15.39
C GLU A 32 36.25 16.47 -14.61
N LYS A 33 35.68 17.40 -13.83
CA LYS A 33 34.36 17.22 -13.20
C LYS A 33 33.34 17.24 -14.31
N LYS A 34 33.22 16.09 -14.98
CA LYS A 34 32.10 15.74 -15.83
C LYS A 34 30.87 15.88 -14.92
N ASN A 35 30.09 16.93 -15.14
CA ASN A 35 28.78 17.08 -14.56
C ASN A 35 27.94 15.90 -15.05
N LEU A 36 27.97 14.80 -14.29
CA LEU A 36 26.98 13.76 -14.38
C LEU A 36 25.69 14.40 -13.90
N LEU A 37 24.95 14.97 -14.85
CA LEU A 37 23.51 15.14 -14.76
C LEU A 37 22.95 13.74 -14.46
N LEU A 38 22.87 13.42 -13.16
CA LEU A 38 22.08 12.34 -12.65
C LEU A 38 20.63 12.74 -12.92
N THR A 39 20.17 12.46 -14.14
CA THR A 39 18.76 12.30 -14.41
C THR A 39 18.31 11.24 -13.42
N GLN A 40 17.63 11.66 -12.35
CA GLN A 40 16.97 10.73 -11.45
C GLN A 40 15.92 10.03 -12.30
N ALA A 41 16.29 8.90 -12.88
CA ALA A 41 15.33 7.95 -13.40
C ALA A 41 14.41 7.69 -12.21
N GLN A 42 13.16 8.14 -12.30
CA GLN A 42 12.15 7.78 -11.33
C GLN A 42 12.06 6.26 -11.39
N VAL A 43 12.71 5.58 -10.44
CA VAL A 43 12.60 4.14 -10.29
C VAL A 43 11.13 3.89 -10.07
N GLN A 44 10.44 3.39 -11.09
CA GLN A 44 9.04 3.03 -11.01
C GLN A 44 8.96 1.84 -10.07
N VAL A 45 8.76 2.11 -8.77
CA VAL A 45 8.71 1.04 -7.78
C VAL A 45 7.46 0.23 -8.06
N GLN A 46 7.67 -0.99 -8.54
CA GLN A 46 6.59 -1.88 -8.90
C GLN A 46 5.85 -2.35 -7.64
N PRO A 47 4.51 -2.45 -7.69
CA PRO A 47 3.74 -2.99 -6.58
C PRO A 47 4.20 -4.39 -6.22
N VAL A 48 4.34 -4.64 -4.92
CA VAL A 48 4.66 -5.97 -4.38
C VAL A 48 3.36 -6.65 -3.96
N ALA A 49 2.99 -7.70 -4.69
CA ALA A 49 1.84 -8.53 -4.34
C ALA A 49 2.19 -9.47 -3.18
N ILE A 50 1.53 -9.30 -2.03
CA ILE A 50 1.66 -10.18 -0.87
C ILE A 50 0.39 -11.02 -0.73
N SER A 51 0.56 -12.34 -0.70
CA SER A 51 -0.55 -13.27 -0.44
C SER A 51 -0.94 -13.22 1.04
N VAL A 52 -2.23 -13.09 1.30
CA VAL A 52 -2.79 -13.07 2.65
C VAL A 52 -4.00 -13.99 2.76
N ALA A 53 -4.26 -14.51 3.96
CA ALA A 53 -5.42 -15.34 4.25
C ALA A 53 -6.41 -14.59 5.14
N LEU A 54 -7.70 -14.69 4.79
CA LEU A 54 -8.83 -14.25 5.60
C LEU A 54 -9.42 -15.47 6.31
N PRO A 55 -9.46 -15.48 7.65
CA PRO A 55 -10.17 -16.49 8.39
C PRO A 55 -11.66 -16.55 8.01
N GLU A 56 -12.25 -17.74 8.12
CA GLU A 56 -13.62 -18.01 7.69
C GLU A 56 -14.67 -17.19 8.46
N LEU A 57 -14.37 -16.83 9.71
CA LEU A 57 -15.25 -16.06 10.58
C LEU A 57 -14.62 -14.73 10.96
N ALA A 58 -15.36 -13.67 10.66
CA ALA A 58 -15.11 -12.32 11.11
C ALA A 58 -16.33 -11.78 11.85
N ASP A 59 -16.07 -10.97 12.87
CA ASP A 59 -17.03 -10.11 13.52
C ASP A 59 -16.85 -8.69 13.00
N VAL A 60 -17.93 -8.14 12.46
CA VAL A 60 -18.00 -6.79 11.90
C VAL A 60 -18.79 -5.93 12.88
N SER A 61 -18.10 -5.03 13.55
CA SER A 61 -18.73 -3.99 14.36
C SER A 61 -19.25 -2.90 13.44
N LEU A 62 -20.53 -2.57 13.59
CA LEU A 62 -21.19 -1.50 12.86
C LEU A 62 -21.40 -0.30 13.77
N LYS A 63 -21.42 0.89 13.17
CA LYS A 63 -21.78 2.12 13.86
C LYS A 63 -23.17 1.99 14.50
N GLY A 64 -23.32 2.55 15.69
CA GLY A 64 -24.54 2.42 16.48
C GLY A 64 -24.65 1.11 17.26
N GLY A 65 -23.54 0.39 17.47
CA GLY A 65 -23.44 -0.75 18.39
C GLY A 65 -23.97 -2.08 17.86
N LYS A 66 -24.38 -2.14 16.58
CA LYS A 66 -24.78 -3.39 15.94
C LYS A 66 -23.54 -4.20 15.57
N SER A 67 -23.69 -5.52 15.47
CA SER A 67 -22.62 -6.38 14.97
C SER A 67 -23.17 -7.45 14.02
N LEU A 68 -22.34 -7.84 13.07
CA LEU A 68 -22.59 -8.95 12.16
C LEU A 68 -21.44 -9.94 12.27
N SER A 69 -21.72 -11.22 12.05
CA SER A 69 -20.68 -12.25 12.03
C SER A 69 -20.86 -13.14 10.82
N GLY A 70 -19.75 -13.52 10.19
CA GLY A 70 -19.74 -14.37 9.00
C GLY A 70 -18.42 -14.27 8.25
N ARG A 71 -18.41 -14.77 7.01
CA ARG A 71 -17.24 -14.77 6.14
C ARG A 71 -17.19 -13.50 5.31
N VAL A 72 -16.05 -12.81 5.30
CA VAL A 72 -15.82 -11.72 4.32
C VAL A 72 -15.54 -12.36 2.95
N THR A 73 -16.38 -12.06 1.96
CA THR A 73 -16.31 -12.68 0.63
C THR A 73 -15.90 -11.70 -0.47
N ALA A 74 -16.18 -10.41 -0.30
CA ALA A 74 -15.75 -9.36 -1.21
C ALA A 74 -15.58 -8.02 -0.48
N ILE A 75 -14.70 -7.18 -1.00
CA ILE A 75 -14.60 -5.75 -0.65
C ILE A 75 -14.60 -5.02 -1.99
N ASP A 76 -15.66 -4.26 -2.26
CA ASP A 76 -15.78 -3.47 -3.48
C ASP A 76 -15.34 -2.03 -3.18
N SER A 77 -14.19 -1.63 -3.75
CA SER A 77 -13.65 -0.29 -3.58
C SER A 77 -14.47 0.80 -4.27
N SER A 78 -15.18 0.44 -5.35
CA SER A 78 -15.96 1.37 -6.17
C SER A 78 -17.34 1.61 -5.55
N ALA A 79 -18.04 0.53 -5.18
CA ALA A 79 -19.32 0.61 -4.48
C ALA A 79 -19.16 0.94 -2.98
N GLN A 80 -17.94 0.86 -2.44
CA GLN A 80 -17.64 1.00 -1.02
C GLN A 80 -18.49 0.06 -0.15
N THR A 81 -18.51 -1.21 -0.51
CA THR A 81 -19.26 -2.27 0.19
C THR A 81 -18.34 -3.41 0.61
N LEU A 82 -18.69 -4.06 1.72
CA LEU A 82 -18.11 -5.30 2.21
C LEU A 82 -19.19 -6.37 2.18
N SER A 83 -18.95 -7.46 1.46
CA SER A 83 -19.89 -8.58 1.37
C SER A 83 -19.59 -9.63 2.42
N MET A 84 -20.60 -9.95 3.22
CA MET A 84 -20.54 -10.96 4.29
C MET A 84 -21.41 -12.15 3.94
N GLN A 85 -20.89 -13.36 4.11
CA GLN A 85 -21.65 -14.60 3.91
C GLN A 85 -21.91 -15.29 5.24
N ARG A 86 -23.17 -15.71 5.46
CA ARG A 86 -23.58 -16.55 6.58
C ARG A 86 -24.75 -17.44 6.15
N SER A 87 -24.66 -18.75 6.43
CA SER A 87 -25.71 -19.72 6.10
C SER A 87 -26.15 -19.62 4.64
N ASP A 88 -25.17 -19.61 3.73
CA ASP A 88 -25.33 -19.51 2.27
C ASP A 88 -26.00 -18.23 1.75
N LYS A 89 -26.27 -17.26 2.63
CA LYS A 89 -26.74 -15.93 2.25
C LYS A 89 -25.58 -14.95 2.25
N THR A 90 -25.48 -14.17 1.19
CA THR A 90 -24.52 -13.06 1.08
C THR A 90 -25.26 -11.75 1.30
N LEU A 91 -24.77 -10.94 2.24
CA LEU A 91 -25.29 -9.62 2.58
C LEU A 91 -24.23 -8.56 2.26
N PRO A 92 -24.54 -7.57 1.40
CA PRO A 92 -23.69 -6.40 1.24
C PRO A 92 -23.85 -5.45 2.44
N VAL A 93 -22.73 -5.01 3.00
CA VAL A 93 -22.67 -4.04 4.10
C VAL A 93 -21.95 -2.79 3.60
N PRO A 94 -22.57 -1.60 3.63
CA PRO A 94 -21.89 -0.37 3.26
C PRO A 94 -20.70 -0.10 4.19
N LEU A 95 -19.51 0.17 3.64
CA LEU A 95 -18.31 0.44 4.45
C LEU A 95 -18.49 1.65 5.37
N LYS A 96 -19.41 2.57 5.05
CA LYS A 96 -19.70 3.76 5.87
C LYS A 96 -20.30 3.40 7.23
N GLU A 97 -20.93 2.23 7.31
CA GLU A 97 -21.55 1.68 8.51
C GLU A 97 -20.58 0.77 9.27
N VAL A 98 -19.52 0.29 8.62
CA VAL A 98 -18.49 -0.55 9.24
C VAL A 98 -17.57 0.31 10.10
N GLU A 99 -17.45 -0.05 11.37
CA GLU A 99 -16.48 0.54 12.29
C GLU A 99 -15.17 -0.25 12.26
N LYS A 100 -15.26 -1.57 12.38
CA LYS A 100 -14.11 -2.47 12.40
C LYS A 100 -14.51 -3.88 11.98
N VAL A 101 -13.59 -4.57 11.31
CA VAL A 101 -13.67 -6.02 11.06
C VAL A 101 -12.59 -6.69 11.89
N VAL A 102 -12.97 -7.69 12.68
CA VAL A 102 -12.06 -8.50 13.49
C VAL A 102 -12.25 -9.96 13.09
N PHE A 103 -11.19 -10.60 12.64
CA PHE A 103 -11.23 -12.02 12.32
C PHE A 103 -11.05 -12.84 13.58
N ARG A 104 -11.92 -13.82 13.83
CA ARG A 104 -11.94 -14.58 15.08
C ARG A 104 -10.68 -15.43 15.25
N ASN A 105 -10.11 -15.42 16.45
CA ASN A 105 -9.08 -16.41 16.81
C ASN A 105 -9.70 -17.82 16.84
N GLY A 106 -8.95 -18.85 16.46
CA GLY A 106 -9.48 -20.21 16.30
C GLY A 106 -10.33 -20.46 15.04
N ALA A 107 -10.72 -19.43 14.28
CA ALA A 107 -11.35 -19.64 12.98
C ALA A 107 -10.32 -20.17 11.97
N THR A 108 -10.75 -21.12 11.14
CA THR A 108 -9.95 -21.68 10.06
C THR A 108 -9.53 -20.59 9.09
N ALA A 109 -8.27 -20.62 8.65
CA ALA A 109 -7.78 -19.92 7.47
C ALA A 109 -7.08 -20.93 6.56
N TYR A 110 -6.83 -20.60 5.30
CA TYR A 110 -6.16 -21.50 4.37
C TYR A 110 -4.87 -20.89 3.87
N ARG A 111 -3.81 -21.71 3.82
CA ARG A 111 -2.60 -21.40 3.07
C ARG A 111 -2.89 -21.45 1.57
N SER A 112 -2.07 -20.78 0.77
CA SER A 112 -2.17 -20.80 -0.69
C SER A 112 -2.04 -22.21 -1.29
N ASN A 113 -1.42 -23.16 -0.57
CA ASN A 113 -1.33 -24.57 -0.96
C ASN A 113 -2.54 -25.41 -0.49
N GLY A 114 -3.58 -24.79 0.08
CA GLY A 114 -4.79 -25.45 0.56
C GLY A 114 -4.71 -26.01 1.99
N GLN A 115 -3.54 -25.97 2.65
CA GLN A 115 -3.43 -26.41 4.04
C GLN A 115 -4.16 -25.47 5.00
N GLN A 116 -4.88 -26.03 5.96
CA GLN A 116 -5.55 -25.24 6.98
C GLN A 116 -4.56 -24.63 7.98
N ILE A 117 -4.89 -23.44 8.47
CA ILE A 117 -4.28 -22.74 9.60
C ILE A 117 -5.37 -22.56 10.65
N ILE A 118 -5.16 -23.04 11.86
CA ILE A 118 -6.04 -22.77 13.01
C ILE A 118 -5.25 -21.94 14.01
N ARG A 119 -5.55 -20.63 14.04
CA ARG A 119 -4.82 -19.67 14.90
C ARG A 119 -5.02 -19.99 16.38
N GLY A 120 -3.94 -19.87 17.15
CA GLY A 120 -3.95 -20.00 18.61
C GLY A 120 -3.73 -21.43 19.08
N GLU A 121 -4.61 -22.36 18.73
CA GLU A 121 -4.59 -23.73 19.27
C GLU A 121 -3.54 -24.63 18.63
N ARG A 122 -3.53 -24.72 17.28
CA ARG A 122 -2.68 -25.68 16.56
C ARG A 122 -1.48 -25.00 15.92
N ASP A 123 -1.67 -23.84 15.31
CA ASP A 123 -0.61 -23.09 14.66
C ASP A 123 -0.23 -21.87 15.50
N ARG A 124 1.05 -21.78 15.87
CA ARG A 124 1.62 -20.59 16.52
C ARG A 124 2.07 -19.59 15.47
N PRO A 125 1.90 -18.27 15.72
CA PRO A 125 2.45 -17.25 14.84
C PRO A 125 3.97 -17.40 14.81
N LYS A 126 4.55 -17.35 13.61
CA LYS A 126 5.99 -17.51 13.45
C LYS A 126 6.73 -16.18 13.52
N GLY A 127 6.02 -15.05 13.57
CA GLY A 127 6.60 -13.71 13.64
C GLY A 127 5.64 -12.69 14.26
N GLN A 128 6.09 -11.45 14.32
CA GLN A 128 5.31 -10.36 14.91
C GLN A 128 4.18 -9.91 13.98
N PRO A 129 3.02 -9.50 14.54
CA PRO A 129 1.98 -8.85 13.77
C PRO A 129 2.50 -7.59 13.08
N VAL A 130 2.03 -7.35 11.87
CA VAL A 130 2.31 -6.13 11.11
C VAL A 130 1.02 -5.39 10.84
N THR A 131 1.10 -4.06 10.86
CA THR A 131 0.01 -3.20 10.43
C THR A 131 0.44 -2.40 9.21
N TRP A 132 -0.36 -2.49 8.15
CA TRP A 132 -0.26 -1.67 6.94
C TRP A 132 -1.38 -0.64 6.99
N ASN A 133 -1.02 0.63 7.18
CA ASN A 133 -1.97 1.74 7.28
C ASN A 133 -2.12 2.45 5.94
N ASN A 134 -3.22 3.16 5.75
CA ASN A 134 -3.44 4.02 4.58
C ASN A 134 -3.31 3.30 3.23
N LEU A 135 -3.64 2.00 3.19
CA LEU A 135 -3.69 1.23 1.95
C LEU A 135 -4.89 1.70 1.13
N PRO A 136 -4.74 2.15 -0.13
CA PRO A 136 -5.89 2.43 -0.98
C PRO A 136 -6.80 1.20 -1.08
N LEU A 137 -8.12 1.37 -1.02
CA LEU A 137 -9.06 0.24 -0.99
C LEU A 137 -8.86 -0.75 -2.16
N GLY A 138 -8.53 -0.24 -3.34
CA GLY A 138 -8.30 -1.05 -4.54
C GLY A 138 -7.00 -1.87 -4.53
N THR A 139 -6.15 -1.75 -3.50
CA THR A 139 -4.92 -2.56 -3.40
C THR A 139 -5.16 -3.97 -2.87
N PHE A 140 -6.34 -4.24 -2.32
CA PHE A 140 -6.69 -5.53 -1.75
C PHE A 140 -7.74 -6.25 -2.58
N THR A 141 -7.50 -7.53 -2.85
CA THR A 141 -8.36 -8.32 -3.70
C THR A 141 -8.50 -9.73 -3.15
N ILE A 142 -9.73 -10.15 -2.89
CA ILE A 142 -10.04 -11.54 -2.57
C ILE A 142 -10.03 -12.34 -3.88
N LYS A 143 -9.16 -13.35 -3.95
CA LYS A 143 -8.98 -14.23 -5.12
C LYS A 143 -9.82 -15.49 -5.02
N ASN A 144 -9.98 -16.04 -3.81
CA ASN A 144 -10.87 -17.16 -3.55
C ASN A 144 -11.64 -16.88 -2.25
N ALA A 145 -12.93 -16.55 -2.37
CA ALA A 145 -13.78 -16.24 -1.22
C ALA A 145 -14.01 -17.46 -0.31
N THR A 146 -14.17 -18.65 -0.89
CA THR A 146 -14.41 -19.90 -0.14
C THR A 146 -13.24 -20.27 0.77
N GLN A 147 -12.01 -20.04 0.31
CA GLN A 147 -10.79 -20.29 1.10
C GLN A 147 -10.25 -19.03 1.79
N GLY A 148 -10.88 -17.88 1.58
CA GLY A 148 -10.38 -16.59 2.09
C GLY A 148 -9.01 -16.19 1.55
N LEU A 149 -8.59 -16.68 0.38
CA LEU A 149 -7.31 -16.32 -0.21
C LEU A 149 -7.42 -14.93 -0.85
N ALA A 150 -6.53 -14.03 -0.46
CA ALA A 150 -6.49 -12.65 -0.94
C ALA A 150 -5.06 -12.20 -1.23
N VAL A 151 -4.96 -11.09 -1.95
CA VAL A 151 -3.70 -10.43 -2.26
C VAL A 151 -3.80 -8.97 -1.83
N VAL A 152 -2.73 -8.46 -1.24
CA VAL A 152 -2.52 -7.04 -0.99
C VAL A 152 -1.34 -6.54 -1.81
N ASN A 153 -1.56 -5.52 -2.63
CA ASN A 153 -0.51 -4.89 -3.41
C ASN A 153 0.11 -3.75 -2.59
N LEU A 154 1.28 -3.99 -2.02
CA LEU A 154 2.01 -3.00 -1.24
C LEU A 154 2.88 -2.15 -2.16
N VAL A 155 2.77 -0.83 -2.03
CA VAL A 155 3.50 0.16 -2.83
C VAL A 155 4.11 1.22 -1.93
N PRO A 156 5.28 1.79 -2.28
CA PRO A 156 5.70 3.06 -1.68
C PRO A 156 4.72 4.19 -2.04
N PRO A 157 4.54 5.19 -1.17
CA PRO A 157 5.19 5.37 0.13
C PRO A 157 4.46 4.65 1.29
N VAL A 158 3.39 3.89 1.04
CA VAL A 158 2.61 3.22 2.09
C VAL A 158 3.48 2.27 2.91
N VAL A 159 4.44 1.63 2.25
CA VAL A 159 5.50 0.83 2.87
C VAL A 159 6.84 1.26 2.28
N SER A 160 7.83 1.55 3.13
CA SER A 160 9.18 1.90 2.66
C SER A 160 9.83 0.74 1.92
N PRO A 161 10.76 0.99 0.98
CA PRO A 161 11.46 -0.07 0.25
C PRO A 161 12.12 -1.11 1.17
N GLU A 162 12.76 -0.68 2.26
CA GLU A 162 13.44 -1.57 3.22
C GLU A 162 12.42 -2.48 3.92
N ARG A 163 11.27 -1.92 4.29
CA ARG A 163 10.20 -2.67 4.94
C ARG A 163 9.51 -3.63 3.95
N LEU A 164 9.40 -3.26 2.67
CA LEU A 164 8.92 -4.16 1.62
C LEU A 164 9.82 -5.39 1.47
N LEU A 165 11.15 -5.21 1.46
CA LEU A 165 12.10 -6.33 1.42
C LEU A 165 11.92 -7.26 2.63
N GLY A 166 11.73 -6.70 3.83
CA GLY A 166 11.46 -7.47 5.03
C GLY A 166 10.16 -8.28 4.93
N ILE A 167 9.08 -7.66 4.46
CA ILE A 167 7.78 -8.33 4.26
C ILE A 167 7.89 -9.44 3.21
N GLN A 168 8.57 -9.19 2.10
CA GLN A 168 8.82 -10.20 1.07
C GLN A 168 9.63 -11.38 1.61
N SER A 169 10.66 -11.11 2.42
CA SER A 169 11.47 -12.15 3.05
C SER A 169 10.61 -13.05 3.93
N VAL A 170 9.71 -12.47 4.75
CA VAL A 170 8.76 -13.24 5.57
C VAL A 170 7.76 -14.02 4.69
N ALA A 171 7.26 -13.40 3.62
CA ALA A 171 6.25 -13.98 2.74
C ALA A 171 6.76 -15.15 1.86
N LYS A 172 8.08 -15.40 1.80
CA LYS A 172 8.65 -16.56 1.09
C LYS A 172 8.26 -17.88 1.74
N ASP A 173 8.32 -17.94 3.07
CA ASP A 173 8.16 -19.18 3.83
C ASP A 173 6.89 -19.20 4.69
N ARG A 174 6.15 -18.08 4.72
CA ARG A 174 5.03 -17.85 5.64
C ARG A 174 3.93 -17.09 4.96
N GLN A 175 2.71 -17.29 5.45
CA GLN A 175 1.55 -16.55 4.97
C GLN A 175 1.01 -15.64 6.06
N TYR A 176 0.74 -14.39 5.69
CA TYR A 176 0.08 -13.44 6.58
C TYR A 176 -1.41 -13.81 6.69
N VAL A 177 -1.89 -13.99 7.91
CA VAL A 177 -3.30 -14.17 8.22
C VAL A 177 -3.83 -12.87 8.78
N VAL A 178 -4.92 -12.35 8.22
CA VAL A 178 -5.48 -11.07 8.63
C VAL A 178 -6.17 -11.20 9.99
N ASP A 179 -5.81 -10.30 10.89
CA ASP A 179 -6.39 -10.20 12.22
C ASP A 179 -7.52 -9.16 12.23
N GLU A 180 -7.29 -8.00 11.61
CA GLU A 180 -8.22 -6.88 11.67
C GLU A 180 -8.17 -6.02 10.41
N MET A 181 -9.31 -5.40 10.07
CA MET A 181 -9.40 -4.35 9.07
C MET A 181 -10.19 -3.15 9.59
N GLN A 182 -9.78 -1.96 9.17
CA GLN A 182 -10.49 -0.71 9.41
C GLN A 182 -10.51 0.12 8.13
N PHE A 183 -11.57 0.89 7.91
CA PHE A 183 -11.78 1.63 6.67
C PHE A 183 -11.84 3.13 6.94
N ASN A 184 -11.13 3.92 6.13
CA ASN A 184 -11.23 5.36 6.11
C ASN A 184 -11.80 5.80 4.76
N LEU A 185 -13.11 6.09 4.75
CA LEU A 185 -13.80 6.45 3.52
C LEU A 185 -13.50 7.85 3.01
N GLN A 186 -13.10 8.78 3.89
CA GLN A 186 -12.72 10.13 3.45
C GLN A 186 -11.47 10.07 2.57
N GLN A 187 -10.51 9.22 2.94
CA GLN A 187 -9.27 9.02 2.21
C GLN A 187 -9.34 7.88 1.18
N LYS A 188 -10.45 7.13 1.14
CA LYS A 188 -10.60 5.89 0.37
C LYS A 188 -9.46 4.90 0.63
N THR A 189 -9.09 4.77 1.91
CA THR A 189 -8.04 3.88 2.38
C THR A 189 -8.56 2.90 3.42
N MET A 190 -7.73 1.94 3.79
CA MET A 190 -7.94 1.01 4.88
C MET A 190 -6.63 0.73 5.62
N SER A 191 -6.76 0.20 6.82
CA SER A 191 -5.67 -0.38 7.58
C SER A 191 -5.91 -1.86 7.75
N ILE A 192 -4.87 -2.67 7.54
CA ILE A 192 -4.88 -4.12 7.74
C ILE A 192 -3.84 -4.46 8.80
N ARG A 193 -4.26 -5.18 9.83
CA ARG A 193 -3.37 -5.87 10.77
C ARG A 193 -3.33 -7.35 10.40
N ALA A 194 -2.14 -7.91 10.26
CA ALA A 194 -1.96 -9.32 9.91
C ALA A 194 -0.76 -9.93 10.62
N THR A 195 -0.82 -11.23 10.88
CA THR A 195 0.23 -11.98 11.58
C THR A 195 0.74 -13.13 10.71
N PRO A 196 2.06 -13.36 10.60
CA PRO A 196 2.60 -14.44 9.78
C PRO A 196 2.55 -15.82 10.47
N TYR A 197 2.05 -16.85 9.77
CA TYR A 197 1.93 -18.25 10.20
C TYR A 197 2.63 -19.24 9.25
#